data_AF-A0A524M7A5-F1
#
_entry.id   AF-A0A524M7A5-F1
#
_cell.length_a   1.000
_cell.length_b   1.000
_cell.length_c   1.000
_cell.angle_alpha   90.00
_cell.angle_beta   90.00
_cell.angle_gamma   90.00
#
_symmetry.space_group_name_H-M   'P 1'
#
loop_
_entity.id
_entity.type
_entity.pdbx_description
1 polymer ?
#
loop_
_entity_poly.entity_id
_entity_poly.type
_entity_poly.pdbx_seq_one_letter_code
_entity_poly.pdbx_strand_id
1 'polypeptide(L)'
;MLQHPLYPNGNIYLSGGMQHAKDLGAGWRKTCSEHLRAMRFFPLDIAELDIAYTEAHGQLYRFLSDDELLQRKSNIRKHFIDTDINLIRNDSDAIIILYDESVRRGAGTTSEVHEAFMQDIPVFLLNTFPDLNEVPGWMQAETTRIFQNWNELYYYFDALPPGILKRDIYGNRRSGMHYLCSLCGRVEEKHKTHYVSRVSPLYCKSCVELVKTTHETHYDRYQYFMEYLATEVRQEMSAADKSKRGNK
;
A
#
# COMPACT_ATOMS: atom_id res chain seq x y z
N MET A 1 4.90 15.92 3.75
CA MET A 1 3.46 15.91 3.46
C MET A 1 3.01 17.24 2.89
N LEU A 2 2.93 17.28 1.57
CA LEU A 2 2.37 18.36 0.79
C LEU A 2 0.95 18.69 1.26
N GLN A 3 0.70 19.92 1.71
CA GLN A 3 -0.63 20.37 2.11
C GLN A 3 -1.18 21.30 1.04
N HIS A 4 -2.14 20.81 0.25
CA HIS A 4 -2.74 21.61 -0.82
C HIS A 4 -4.03 22.30 -0.35
N PRO A 5 -4.12 23.65 -0.32
CA PRO A 5 -5.28 24.36 0.22
C PRO A 5 -6.60 24.07 -0.50
N LEU A 6 -6.55 23.88 -1.83
CA LEU A 6 -7.75 23.59 -2.63
C LEU A 6 -8.25 22.15 -2.50
N TYR A 7 -7.38 21.22 -2.07
CA TYR A 7 -7.66 19.79 -2.01
C TYR A 7 -7.53 19.28 -0.56
N PRO A 8 -8.46 19.68 0.33
CA PRO A 8 -8.37 19.36 1.74
C PRO A 8 -8.58 17.88 2.05
N ASN A 9 -9.12 17.08 1.12
CA ASN A 9 -9.53 15.70 1.42
C ASN A 9 -8.37 14.71 1.51
N GLY A 10 -7.21 15.05 0.94
CA GLY A 10 -6.00 14.24 1.02
C GLY A 10 -5.27 14.12 -0.31
N ASN A 11 -4.02 13.68 -0.23
CA ASN A 11 -3.18 13.38 -1.37
C ASN A 11 -3.28 11.89 -1.73
N ILE A 12 -3.47 11.58 -3.01
CA ILE A 12 -3.72 10.22 -3.49
C ILE A 12 -2.65 9.84 -4.50
N TYR A 13 -1.84 8.83 -4.16
CA TYR A 13 -0.86 8.28 -5.09
C TYR A 13 -1.53 7.38 -6.12
N LEU A 14 -1.22 7.58 -7.40
CA LEU A 14 -1.77 6.78 -8.50
C LEU A 14 -0.78 5.72 -8.96
N SER A 15 -0.91 4.53 -8.37
CA SER A 15 -0.10 3.35 -8.67
C SER A 15 -0.74 2.49 -9.76
N GLY A 16 0.10 1.84 -10.56
CA GLY A 16 -0.30 0.94 -11.64
C GLY A 16 0.87 0.73 -12.58
N GLY A 17 0.77 -0.27 -13.46
CA GLY A 17 1.88 -0.58 -14.34
C GLY A 17 2.27 0.61 -15.21
N MET A 18 3.56 0.91 -15.24
CA MET A 18 4.17 1.77 -16.26
C MET A 18 4.90 0.91 -17.27
N GLN A 19 5.68 -0.05 -16.77
CA GLN A 19 6.25 -1.11 -17.58
C GLN A 19 5.12 -2.02 -18.09
N HIS A 20 5.13 -2.33 -19.38
CA HIS A 20 4.11 -3.14 -20.06
C HIS A 20 2.72 -2.50 -20.22
N ALA A 21 2.49 -1.30 -19.66
CA ALA A 21 1.26 -0.55 -19.90
C ALA A 21 1.31 0.17 -21.25
N LYS A 22 0.14 0.28 -21.90
CA LYS A 22 -0.04 1.25 -22.98
C LYS A 22 0.19 2.64 -22.41
N ASP A 23 0.83 3.53 -23.16
CA ASP A 23 1.11 4.93 -22.77
C ASP A 23 1.75 5.14 -21.39
N LEU A 24 2.43 4.12 -20.84
CA LEU A 24 2.95 4.11 -19.47
C LEU A 24 1.85 4.26 -18.40
N GLY A 25 0.58 4.06 -18.78
CA GLY A 25 -0.59 4.24 -17.94
C GLY A 25 -0.97 5.72 -17.72
N ALA A 26 -0.50 6.64 -18.54
CA ALA A 26 -0.83 8.06 -18.44
C ALA A 26 -2.34 8.32 -18.68
N GLY A 27 -2.97 7.55 -19.58
CA GLY A 27 -4.37 7.78 -19.96
C GLY A 27 -5.34 7.66 -18.79
N TRP A 28 -5.26 6.56 -18.02
CA TRP A 28 -6.15 6.35 -16.89
C TRP A 28 -5.82 7.26 -15.71
N ARG A 29 -4.53 7.55 -15.47
CA ARG A 29 -4.11 8.44 -14.38
C ARG A 29 -4.63 9.86 -14.57
N LYS A 30 -4.60 10.37 -15.80
CA LYS A 30 -5.20 11.66 -16.15
C LYS A 30 -6.70 11.68 -15.81
N THR A 31 -7.47 10.72 -16.30
CA THR A 31 -8.91 10.63 -16.04
C THR A 31 -9.21 10.50 -14.55
N CYS A 32 -8.49 9.63 -13.84
CA CYS A 32 -8.64 9.45 -12.39
C CYS A 32 -8.30 10.74 -11.63
N SER A 33 -7.23 11.43 -12.03
CA SER A 33 -6.81 12.71 -11.46
C SER A 33 -7.89 13.78 -11.59
N GLU A 34 -8.58 13.86 -12.73
CA GLU A 34 -9.68 14.81 -12.94
C GLU A 34 -10.86 14.53 -11.99
N HIS A 35 -11.26 13.27 -11.86
CA HIS A 35 -12.31 12.86 -10.90
C HIS A 35 -11.92 13.14 -9.46
N LEU A 36 -10.69 12.81 -9.05
CA LEU A 36 -10.18 13.07 -7.70
C LEU A 36 -10.18 14.56 -7.37
N ARG A 37 -9.72 15.41 -8.30
CA ARG A 37 -9.73 16.86 -8.12
C ARG A 37 -11.15 17.41 -7.97
N ALA A 38 -12.12 16.89 -8.73
CA ALA A 38 -13.53 17.25 -8.57
C ALA A 38 -14.06 16.88 -7.17
N MET A 39 -13.65 15.74 -6.63
CA MET A 39 -13.92 15.29 -5.25
C MET A 39 -12.98 15.92 -4.20
N ARG A 40 -12.21 16.94 -4.59
CA ARG A 40 -11.31 17.73 -3.73
C ARG A 40 -10.13 16.94 -3.10
N PHE A 41 -9.68 15.88 -3.75
CA PHE A 41 -8.43 15.18 -3.48
C PHE A 41 -7.31 15.69 -4.41
N PHE A 42 -6.06 15.59 -3.96
CA PHE A 42 -4.90 15.95 -4.77
C PHE A 42 -4.23 14.69 -5.33
N PRO A 43 -4.30 14.43 -6.63
CA PRO A 43 -3.66 13.27 -7.23
C PRO A 43 -2.14 13.48 -7.35
N LEU A 44 -1.37 12.44 -7.04
CA LEU A 44 0.05 12.33 -7.33
C LEU A 44 0.20 11.36 -8.51
N ASP A 45 0.23 11.92 -9.71
CA ASP A 45 0.37 11.19 -10.97
C ASP A 45 1.85 11.03 -11.35
N ILE A 46 2.39 9.84 -11.12
CA ILE A 46 3.80 9.55 -11.41
C ILE A 46 4.16 9.65 -12.91
N ALA A 47 3.20 9.46 -13.82
CA ALA A 47 3.46 9.61 -15.24
C ALA A 47 3.61 11.10 -15.60
N GLU A 48 2.78 11.97 -15.02
CA GLU A 48 2.91 13.43 -15.13
C GLU A 48 4.23 13.92 -14.52
N LEU A 49 4.62 13.39 -13.35
CA LEU A 49 5.87 13.74 -12.68
C LEU A 49 7.12 13.29 -13.48
N ASP A 50 7.13 12.09 -14.07
CA ASP A 50 8.22 11.60 -14.94
C ASP A 50 8.38 12.49 -16.18
N ILE A 51 7.26 12.94 -16.78
CA ILE A 51 7.27 13.88 -17.91
C ILE A 51 7.89 15.21 -17.48
N ALA A 52 7.41 15.80 -16.38
CA ALA A 52 7.92 17.08 -15.88
C ALA A 52 9.42 17.03 -15.54
N TYR A 53 9.87 15.94 -14.92
CA TYR A 53 11.29 15.73 -14.63
C TYR A 53 12.12 15.61 -15.92
N THR A 54 11.61 14.84 -16.89
CA THR A 54 12.25 14.67 -18.20
C THR A 54 12.33 15.98 -18.98
N GLU A 55 11.32 16.83 -18.92
CA GLU A 55 11.34 18.16 -19.56
C GLU A 55 12.38 19.07 -18.92
N ALA A 56 12.54 19.02 -17.60
CA ALA A 56 13.51 19.83 -16.87
C ALA A 56 14.97 19.35 -17.02
N HIS A 57 15.19 18.03 -17.16
CA HIS A 57 16.53 17.43 -17.05
C HIS A 57 16.96 16.58 -18.25
N GLY A 58 16.11 16.41 -19.25
CA GLY A 58 16.34 15.56 -20.41
C GLY A 58 16.09 14.07 -20.15
N GLN A 59 16.10 13.27 -21.22
CA GLN A 59 15.94 11.81 -21.14
C GLN A 59 17.18 11.19 -20.49
N LEU A 60 17.01 10.37 -19.44
CA LEU A 60 18.13 9.81 -18.67
C LEU A 60 18.72 8.51 -19.24
N TYR A 61 17.91 7.61 -19.81
CA TYR A 61 18.39 6.25 -20.13
C TYR A 61 17.62 5.49 -21.22
N ARG A 62 16.62 6.10 -21.89
CA ARG A 62 15.85 5.42 -22.96
C ARG A 62 16.70 5.07 -24.19
N PHE A 63 17.94 5.57 -24.27
CA PHE A 63 18.92 5.33 -25.33
C PHE A 63 19.95 4.24 -25.02
N LEU A 64 19.86 3.56 -23.86
CA LEU A 64 20.82 2.53 -23.45
C LEU A 64 20.40 1.15 -23.99
N SER A 65 21.14 0.58 -24.95
CA SER A 65 20.75 -0.61 -25.73
C SER A 65 21.59 -1.90 -25.61
N ASP A 66 22.60 -2.02 -24.74
CA ASP A 66 23.46 -3.23 -24.65
C ASP A 66 23.59 -3.82 -23.22
N ASP A 67 23.94 -5.10 -23.08
CA ASP A 67 23.92 -5.86 -21.81
C ASP A 67 24.87 -5.33 -20.70
N GLU A 68 25.95 -4.61 -21.04
CA GLU A 68 26.80 -3.87 -20.08
C GLU A 68 26.03 -2.73 -19.37
N LEU A 69 24.84 -2.37 -19.89
CA LEU A 69 23.94 -1.35 -19.34
C LEU A 69 22.95 -1.88 -18.33
N LEU A 70 22.79 -3.19 -18.12
CA LEU A 70 21.81 -3.68 -17.15
C LEU A 70 22.11 -3.19 -15.74
N GLN A 71 23.39 -3.23 -15.31
CA GLN A 71 23.79 -2.72 -14.01
C GLN A 71 23.67 -1.20 -13.92
N ARG A 72 24.03 -0.46 -14.99
CA ARG A 72 23.92 1.01 -15.02
C ARG A 72 22.46 1.46 -15.00
N LYS A 73 21.60 0.84 -15.81
CA LYS A 73 20.15 1.05 -15.84
C LYS A 73 19.51 0.64 -14.51
N SER A 74 19.98 -0.43 -13.88
CA SER A 74 19.56 -0.82 -12.52
C SER A 74 19.95 0.23 -11.49
N ASN A 75 21.19 0.73 -11.51
CA ASN A 75 21.65 1.77 -10.61
C ASN A 75 20.86 3.07 -10.76
N ILE A 76 20.54 3.48 -11.99
CA ILE A 76 19.67 4.65 -12.22
C ILE A 76 18.26 4.38 -11.68
N ARG A 77 17.71 3.17 -11.92
CA ARG A 77 16.36 2.82 -11.45
C ARG A 77 16.18 2.83 -9.94
N LYS A 78 17.25 2.63 -9.17
CA LYS A 78 17.21 2.77 -7.71
C LYS A 78 16.74 4.17 -7.28
N HIS A 79 17.07 5.22 -8.05
CA HIS A 79 16.63 6.58 -7.74
C HIS A 79 15.14 6.81 -8.00
N PHE A 80 14.55 6.16 -9.02
CA PHE A 80 13.10 6.19 -9.21
C PHE A 80 12.39 5.48 -8.07
N ILE A 81 12.86 4.29 -7.70
CA ILE A 81 12.31 3.53 -6.57
C ILE A 81 12.34 4.35 -5.28
N ASP A 82 13.50 4.95 -4.95
CA ASP A 82 13.61 5.77 -3.75
C ASP A 82 12.67 6.98 -3.79
N THR A 83 12.52 7.64 -4.94
CA THR A 83 11.61 8.77 -5.12
C THR A 83 10.15 8.36 -4.94
N ASP A 84 9.71 7.31 -5.62
CA ASP A 84 8.34 6.78 -5.57
C ASP A 84 7.96 6.35 -4.15
N ILE A 85 8.86 5.61 -3.48
CA ILE A 85 8.68 5.17 -2.09
C ILE A 85 8.64 6.36 -1.13
N ASN A 86 9.47 7.38 -1.33
CA ASN A 86 9.42 8.58 -0.50
C ASN A 86 8.12 9.38 -0.73
N LEU A 87 7.60 9.44 -1.95
CA LEU A 87 6.33 10.10 -2.25
C LEU A 87 5.15 9.37 -1.58
N ILE A 88 5.18 8.04 -1.56
CA ILE A 88 4.23 7.22 -0.80
C ILE A 88 4.32 7.53 0.70
N ARG A 89 5.50 7.38 1.29
CA ARG A 89 5.71 7.52 2.75
C ARG A 89 5.37 8.92 3.26
N ASN A 90 5.82 9.94 2.54
CA ASN A 90 5.89 11.29 3.09
C ASN A 90 4.76 12.19 2.61
N ASP A 91 4.15 11.90 1.46
CA ASP A 91 3.25 12.83 0.78
C ASP A 91 1.92 12.22 0.36
N SER A 92 1.68 10.93 0.63
CA SER A 92 0.43 10.25 0.29
C SER A 92 -0.42 9.96 1.53
N ASP A 93 -1.70 10.31 1.47
CA ASP A 93 -2.70 9.96 2.49
C ASP A 93 -3.36 8.61 2.20
N ALA A 94 -3.42 8.24 0.91
CA ALA A 94 -3.85 6.94 0.42
C ALA A 94 -3.25 6.64 -0.97
N ILE A 95 -3.41 5.40 -1.43
CA ILE A 95 -3.01 4.96 -2.76
C ILE A 95 -4.22 4.37 -3.51
N ILE A 96 -4.35 4.71 -4.78
CA ILE A 96 -5.22 4.00 -5.73
C ILE A 96 -4.34 3.18 -6.67
N ILE A 97 -4.71 1.92 -6.87
CA ILE A 97 -4.03 1.01 -7.80
C ILE A 97 -4.98 0.66 -8.93
N LEU A 98 -4.54 0.82 -10.18
CA LEU A 98 -5.16 0.10 -11.31
C LEU A 98 -4.45 -1.24 -11.49
N TYR A 99 -5.11 -2.34 -11.08
CA TYR A 99 -4.56 -3.68 -11.19
C TYR A 99 -5.01 -4.34 -12.51
N ASP A 100 -4.08 -4.39 -13.46
CA ASP A 100 -4.25 -4.96 -14.78
C ASP A 100 -3.07 -5.88 -15.17
N GLU A 101 -3.03 -6.34 -16.43
CA GLU A 101 -1.97 -7.20 -16.94
C GLU A 101 -0.57 -6.56 -16.86
N SER A 102 -0.48 -5.23 -16.95
CA SER A 102 0.81 -4.54 -16.83
C SER A 102 1.36 -4.61 -15.40
N VAL A 103 0.48 -4.56 -14.40
CA VAL A 103 0.86 -4.79 -13.00
C VAL A 103 1.30 -6.23 -12.78
N ARG A 104 0.58 -7.23 -13.30
CA ARG A 104 0.96 -8.65 -13.17
C ARG A 104 2.35 -8.97 -13.68
N ARG A 105 2.76 -8.28 -14.75
CA ARG A 105 4.07 -8.46 -15.40
C ARG A 105 5.17 -7.60 -14.78
N GLY A 106 4.80 -6.59 -13.99
CA GLY A 106 5.71 -5.67 -13.32
C GLY A 106 5.94 -6.03 -11.86
N ALA A 107 6.96 -5.41 -11.25
CA ALA A 107 7.25 -5.53 -9.82
C ALA A 107 7.07 -4.22 -9.04
N GLY A 108 6.96 -3.08 -9.75
CA GLY A 108 6.90 -1.75 -9.15
C GLY A 108 5.67 -1.58 -8.27
N THR A 109 4.48 -1.71 -8.85
CA THR A 109 3.21 -1.59 -8.13
C THR A 109 3.12 -2.51 -6.92
N THR A 110 3.52 -3.77 -7.03
CA THR A 110 3.56 -4.69 -5.87
C THR A 110 4.43 -4.16 -4.73
N SER A 111 5.58 -3.56 -5.05
CA SER A 111 6.46 -2.96 -4.05
C SER A 111 5.83 -1.71 -3.40
N GLU A 112 5.12 -0.90 -4.19
CA GLU A 112 4.39 0.27 -3.71
C GLU A 112 3.23 -0.12 -2.78
N VAL A 113 2.47 -1.18 -3.12
CA VAL A 113 1.40 -1.75 -2.26
C VAL A 113 1.98 -2.17 -0.92
N HIS A 114 3.05 -2.96 -0.95
CA HIS A 114 3.68 -3.49 0.25
C HIS A 114 4.17 -2.35 1.15
N GLU A 115 4.81 -1.34 0.57
CA GLU A 115 5.26 -0.18 1.34
C GLU A 115 4.09 0.57 1.99
N ALA A 116 3.02 0.83 1.24
CA ALA A 116 1.84 1.48 1.77
C ALA A 116 1.24 0.70 2.94
N PHE A 117 1.13 -0.62 2.79
CA PHE A 117 0.68 -1.52 3.86
C PHE A 117 1.58 -1.41 5.10
N MET A 118 2.91 -1.47 4.94
CA MET A 118 3.86 -1.37 6.04
C MET A 118 3.77 -0.03 6.79
N GLN A 119 3.38 1.03 6.08
CA GLN A 119 3.15 2.33 6.68
C GLN A 119 1.75 2.49 7.29
N ASP A 120 0.82 1.54 7.14
CA ASP A 120 -0.63 1.67 7.40
C ASP A 120 -1.30 2.74 6.49
N ILE A 121 -0.79 3.00 5.28
CA ILE A 121 -1.44 3.87 4.28
C ILE A 121 -2.57 3.09 3.60
N PRO A 122 -3.80 3.61 3.48
CA PRO A 122 -4.90 2.88 2.89
C PRO A 122 -4.67 2.65 1.40
N VAL A 123 -4.90 1.41 0.98
CA VAL A 123 -4.72 0.98 -0.41
C VAL A 123 -6.07 0.64 -1.01
N PHE A 124 -6.41 1.30 -2.11
CA PHE A 124 -7.65 1.13 -2.85
C PHE A 124 -7.33 0.53 -4.22
N LEU A 125 -7.64 -0.75 -4.40
CA LEU A 125 -7.32 -1.47 -5.63
C LEU A 125 -8.53 -1.54 -6.54
N LEU A 126 -8.36 -1.11 -7.79
CA LEU A 126 -9.31 -1.34 -8.86
C LEU A 126 -8.85 -2.55 -9.68
N ASN A 127 -9.60 -3.64 -9.59
CA ASN A 127 -9.35 -4.86 -10.34
C ASN A 127 -9.96 -4.76 -11.74
N THR A 128 -9.16 -4.99 -12.78
CA THR A 128 -9.68 -5.01 -14.17
C THR A 128 -10.04 -6.41 -14.66
N PHE A 129 -9.78 -7.45 -13.87
CA PHE A 129 -10.09 -8.83 -14.22
C PHE A 129 -11.51 -9.23 -13.78
N PRO A 130 -12.18 -10.17 -14.46
CA PRO A 130 -13.51 -10.64 -14.05
C PRO A 130 -13.53 -11.36 -12.69
N ASP A 131 -12.44 -12.06 -12.36
CA ASP A 131 -12.30 -12.80 -11.11
C ASP A 131 -11.32 -12.08 -10.16
N LEU A 132 -11.69 -11.98 -8.89
CA LEU A 132 -10.86 -11.44 -7.83
C LEU A 132 -9.62 -12.32 -7.56
N ASN A 133 -9.69 -13.62 -7.84
CA ASN A 133 -8.58 -14.55 -7.66
C ASN A 133 -7.37 -14.24 -8.57
N GLU A 134 -7.55 -13.38 -9.57
CA GLU A 134 -6.47 -12.88 -10.42
C GLU A 134 -5.58 -11.86 -9.69
N VAL A 135 -6.07 -11.28 -8.59
CA VAL A 135 -5.27 -10.48 -7.66
C VAL A 135 -4.55 -11.44 -6.70
N PRO A 136 -3.20 -11.43 -6.59
CA PRO A 136 -2.49 -12.28 -5.66
C PRO A 136 -3.00 -12.12 -4.23
N GLY A 137 -3.19 -13.23 -3.51
CA GLY A 137 -3.72 -13.19 -2.15
C GLY A 137 -2.92 -12.30 -1.19
N TRP A 138 -1.61 -12.17 -1.41
CA TRP A 138 -0.76 -11.25 -0.66
C TRP A 138 -1.15 -9.78 -0.90
N MET A 139 -1.33 -9.39 -2.16
CA MET A 139 -1.78 -8.04 -2.53
C MET A 139 -3.22 -7.79 -2.05
N GLN A 140 -4.09 -8.81 -2.09
CA GLN A 140 -5.45 -8.69 -1.51
C GLN A 140 -5.38 -8.37 -0.01
N ALA A 141 -4.49 -9.02 0.74
CA ALA A 141 -4.32 -8.81 2.17
C ALA A 141 -3.70 -7.45 2.52
N GLU A 142 -2.84 -6.92 1.65
CA GLU A 142 -2.23 -5.59 1.77
C GLU A 142 -3.19 -4.46 1.36
N THR A 143 -4.32 -4.81 0.71
CA THR A 143 -5.29 -3.84 0.21
C THR A 143 -6.37 -3.54 1.24
N THR A 144 -6.68 -2.26 1.45
CA THR A 144 -7.77 -1.82 2.33
C THR A 144 -9.15 -2.10 1.74
N ARG A 145 -9.33 -1.87 0.44
CA ARG A 145 -10.57 -2.20 -0.28
C ARG A 145 -10.34 -2.43 -1.77
N ILE A 146 -11.02 -3.42 -2.33
CA ILE A 146 -10.97 -3.77 -3.75
C ILE A 146 -12.29 -3.40 -4.44
N PHE A 147 -12.21 -2.85 -5.64
CA PHE A 147 -13.32 -2.43 -6.49
C PHE A 147 -13.24 -3.14 -7.85
N GLN A 148 -14.38 -3.36 -8.51
CA GLN A 148 -14.43 -4.02 -9.83
C GLN A 148 -14.62 -3.03 -10.98
N ASN A 149 -14.94 -1.77 -10.68
CA ASN A 149 -15.09 -0.72 -11.69
C ASN A 149 -14.88 0.68 -11.08
N TRP A 150 -14.61 1.64 -11.97
CA TRP A 150 -14.38 3.03 -11.60
C TRP A 150 -15.56 3.68 -10.89
N ASN A 151 -16.80 3.33 -11.25
CA ASN A 151 -17.98 3.94 -10.64
C ASN A 151 -18.09 3.59 -9.15
N GLU A 152 -17.85 2.33 -8.78
CA GLU A 152 -17.81 1.91 -7.37
C GLU A 152 -16.72 2.62 -6.59
N LEU A 153 -15.52 2.75 -7.18
CA LEU A 153 -14.40 3.46 -6.56
C LEU A 153 -14.77 4.93 -6.35
N TYR A 154 -15.19 5.65 -7.39
CA TYR A 154 -15.52 7.07 -7.28
C TYR A 154 -16.70 7.33 -6.35
N TYR A 155 -17.74 6.49 -6.38
CA TYR A 155 -18.85 6.58 -5.43
C TYR A 155 -18.38 6.43 -3.98
N TYR A 156 -17.47 5.48 -3.73
CA TYR A 156 -16.89 5.32 -2.41
C TYR A 156 -16.08 6.55 -1.97
N PHE A 157 -15.23 7.11 -2.85
CA PHE A 157 -14.42 8.30 -2.55
C PHE A 157 -15.26 9.55 -2.32
N ASP A 158 -16.32 9.76 -3.11
CA ASP A 158 -17.24 10.89 -2.96
C ASP A 158 -18.02 10.83 -1.64
N ALA A 159 -18.31 9.61 -1.16
CA ALA A 159 -19.00 9.37 0.11
C ALA A 159 -18.07 9.48 1.34
N LEU A 160 -16.75 9.63 1.16
CA LEU A 160 -15.83 9.74 2.30
C LEU A 160 -16.02 11.08 3.03
N PRO A 161 -16.07 11.09 4.38
CA PRO A 161 -16.02 12.32 5.14
C PRO A 161 -14.77 13.15 4.79
N PRO A 162 -14.89 14.49 4.62
CA PRO A 162 -13.77 15.34 4.24
C PRO A 162 -12.56 15.16 5.15
N GLY A 163 -11.40 14.94 4.54
CA GLY A 163 -10.12 14.79 5.24
C GLY A 163 -9.94 13.48 6.02
N ILE A 164 -10.86 12.51 5.92
CA ILE A 164 -10.77 11.27 6.71
C ILE A 164 -9.54 10.42 6.38
N LEU A 165 -8.97 10.54 5.17
CA LEU A 165 -7.76 9.80 4.79
C LEU A 165 -6.49 10.36 5.45
N LYS A 166 -6.52 11.63 5.86
CA LYS A 166 -5.38 12.30 6.48
C LYS A 166 -5.12 11.74 7.86
N ARG A 167 -3.85 11.51 8.13
CA ARG A 167 -3.40 11.14 9.48
C ARG A 167 -3.38 12.36 10.38
N ASP A 168 -3.90 12.21 11.59
CA ASP A 168 -3.60 13.15 12.67
C ASP A 168 -2.21 12.89 13.27
N ILE A 169 -1.81 13.72 14.24
CA ILE A 169 -0.50 13.64 14.91
C ILE A 169 -0.26 12.30 15.62
N TYR A 170 -1.28 11.47 15.80
CA TYR A 170 -1.22 10.16 16.41
C TYR A 170 -1.34 9.03 15.38
N GLY A 171 -1.34 9.35 14.09
CA GLY A 171 -1.51 8.39 13.00
C GLY A 171 -2.95 7.96 12.75
N ASN A 172 -3.94 8.54 13.43
CA ASN A 172 -5.34 8.14 13.24
C ASN A 172 -5.98 8.84 12.04
N ARG A 173 -6.92 8.15 11.40
CA ARG A 173 -7.74 8.64 10.29
C ARG A 173 -9.14 8.96 10.75
N ARG A 174 -9.40 10.23 11.07
CA ARG A 174 -10.68 10.68 11.61
C ARG A 174 -11.15 11.98 10.98
N SER A 175 -12.47 12.10 10.84
CA SER A 175 -13.13 13.34 10.44
C SER A 175 -14.41 13.52 11.25
N GLY A 176 -14.38 14.46 12.19
CA GLY A 176 -15.43 14.62 13.20
C GLY A 176 -15.58 13.36 14.05
N MET A 177 -16.78 12.77 14.02
CA MET A 177 -17.10 11.52 14.72
C MET A 177 -16.79 10.25 13.90
N HIS A 178 -16.35 10.40 12.65
CA HIS A 178 -16.07 9.28 11.77
C HIS A 178 -14.61 8.87 11.84
N TYR A 179 -14.36 7.58 11.67
CA TYR A 179 -13.02 7.04 11.47
C TYR A 179 -13.00 6.02 10.33
N LEU A 180 -11.86 5.91 9.65
CA LEU A 180 -11.66 4.91 8.62
C LEU A 180 -11.08 3.64 9.25
N CYS A 181 -11.72 2.50 8.98
CA CYS A 181 -11.18 1.21 9.38
C CYS A 181 -9.94 0.86 8.56
N SER A 182 -8.76 0.74 9.19
CA SER A 182 -7.52 0.38 8.48
C SER A 182 -7.58 -1.00 7.80
N LEU A 183 -8.39 -1.94 8.33
CA LEU A 183 -8.44 -3.31 7.81
C LEU A 183 -9.39 -3.50 6.63
N CYS A 184 -10.47 -2.72 6.51
CA CYS A 184 -11.47 -2.93 5.45
C CYS A 184 -11.98 -1.66 4.78
N GLY A 185 -11.46 -0.49 5.16
CA GLY A 185 -11.85 0.79 4.57
C GLY A 185 -13.28 1.22 4.86
N ARG A 186 -14.00 0.58 5.79
CA ARG A 186 -15.31 1.07 6.22
C ARG A 186 -15.16 2.33 7.06
N VAL A 187 -15.99 3.33 6.73
CA VAL A 187 -16.18 4.51 7.57
C VAL A 187 -17.17 4.13 8.66
N GLU A 188 -16.77 4.31 9.92
CA GLU A 188 -17.58 4.01 11.09
C GLU A 188 -17.78 5.28 11.91
N GLU A 189 -18.94 5.42 12.53
CA GLU A 189 -19.23 6.50 13.45
C GLU A 189 -18.91 6.08 14.88
N LYS A 190 -18.15 6.90 15.60
CA LYS A 190 -17.79 6.63 16.99
C LYS A 190 -19.00 6.88 17.90
N HIS A 191 -19.62 5.81 18.38
CA HIS A 191 -20.67 5.90 19.40
C HIS A 191 -20.09 6.29 20.78
N LYS A 192 -20.92 6.89 21.65
CA LYS A 192 -20.51 7.40 22.98
C LYS A 192 -19.93 6.35 23.93
N THR A 193 -20.16 5.07 23.67
CA THR A 193 -19.54 3.98 24.41
C THR A 193 -18.07 3.85 24.03
N HIS A 194 -17.19 3.94 25.02
CA HIS A 194 -15.74 3.90 24.84
C HIS A 194 -15.29 2.46 24.51
N TYR A 195 -15.58 1.99 23.29
CA TYR A 195 -14.95 0.80 22.77
C TYR A 195 -13.54 1.19 22.29
N VAL A 196 -12.54 0.89 23.12
CA VAL A 196 -11.14 0.90 22.70
C VAL A 196 -10.77 -0.54 22.41
N SER A 197 -10.62 -0.86 21.12
CA SER A 197 -10.16 -2.17 20.68
C SER A 197 -8.79 -2.48 21.28
N ARG A 198 -8.64 -3.67 21.86
CA ARG A 198 -7.33 -4.18 22.31
C ARG A 198 -6.47 -4.72 21.15
N VAL A 199 -7.03 -4.80 19.94
CA VAL A 199 -6.35 -5.31 18.73
C VAL A 199 -5.77 -4.16 17.92
N SER A 200 -6.58 -3.16 17.60
CA SER A 200 -6.18 -1.92 16.93
C SER A 200 -7.26 -0.86 17.10
N PRO A 201 -6.92 0.37 17.53
CA PRO A 201 -7.89 1.45 17.71
C PRO A 201 -8.55 1.89 16.39
N LEU A 202 -7.97 1.52 15.25
CA LEU A 202 -8.46 1.85 13.91
C LEU A 202 -9.26 0.73 13.26
N TYR A 203 -9.63 -0.33 13.99
CA TYR A 203 -10.45 -1.41 13.43
C TYR A 203 -11.94 -1.21 13.75
N CYS A 204 -12.79 -1.43 12.75
CA CYS A 204 -14.23 -1.52 12.97
C CYS A 204 -14.59 -2.75 13.79
N LYS A 205 -15.76 -2.74 14.44
CA LYS A 205 -16.21 -3.81 15.33
C LYS A 205 -16.07 -5.21 14.71
N SER A 206 -16.57 -5.38 13.49
CA SER A 206 -16.49 -6.68 12.80
C SER A 206 -15.06 -7.12 12.47
N CYS A 207 -14.14 -6.19 12.20
CA CYS A 207 -12.74 -6.52 11.99
C CYS A 207 -12.05 -6.94 13.29
N VAL A 208 -12.43 -6.33 14.42
CA VAL A 208 -11.94 -6.77 15.73
C VAL A 208 -12.47 -8.16 16.07
N GLU A 209 -13.75 -8.44 15.81
CA GLU A 209 -14.31 -9.78 16.04
C GLU A 209 -13.64 -10.83 15.15
N LEU A 210 -13.37 -10.52 13.88
CA LEU A 210 -12.60 -11.40 12.99
C LEU A 210 -11.26 -11.81 13.62
N VAL A 211 -10.44 -10.83 14.02
CA VAL A 211 -9.11 -11.09 14.60
C VAL A 211 -9.20 -11.91 15.90
N LYS A 212 -10.20 -11.63 16.74
CA LYS A 212 -10.43 -12.41 17.96
C LYS A 212 -10.79 -13.86 17.66
N THR A 213 -11.64 -14.10 16.66
CA THR A 213 -12.08 -15.45 16.28
C THR A 213 -10.99 -16.26 15.59
N THR A 214 -10.06 -15.61 14.88
CA THR A 214 -8.93 -16.30 14.24
C THR A 214 -7.77 -16.53 15.18
N HIS A 215 -7.72 -15.88 16.35
CA HIS A 215 -6.56 -15.88 17.25
C HIS A 215 -5.26 -15.45 16.56
N GLU A 216 -5.37 -14.63 15.51
CA GLU A 216 -4.24 -14.12 14.74
C GLU A 216 -4.09 -12.63 15.02
N THR A 217 -3.66 -12.27 16.23
CA THR A 217 -3.17 -10.90 16.42
C THR A 217 -1.81 -10.78 15.72
N HIS A 218 -1.46 -9.58 15.25
CA HIS A 218 -0.27 -9.33 14.43
C HIS A 218 1.04 -9.91 14.99
N TYR A 219 1.12 -10.13 16.30
CA TYR A 219 2.35 -10.58 16.98
C TYR A 219 2.37 -12.08 17.30
N ASP A 220 1.23 -12.76 17.33
CA ASP A 220 1.14 -14.13 17.87
C ASP A 220 1.95 -15.12 17.05
N ARG A 221 1.83 -15.04 15.72
CA ARG A 221 2.49 -15.96 14.80
C ARG A 221 4.01 -15.80 14.80
N TYR A 222 4.52 -14.56 14.80
CA TYR A 222 5.95 -14.31 14.86
C TYR A 222 6.55 -14.79 16.18
N GLN A 223 5.92 -14.44 17.32
CA GLN A 223 6.41 -14.87 18.64
C GLN A 223 6.42 -16.39 18.76
N TYR A 224 5.36 -17.06 18.31
CA TYR A 224 5.31 -18.53 18.27
C TYR A 224 6.46 -19.12 17.44
N PHE A 225 6.75 -18.57 16.26
CA PHE A 225 7.88 -19.02 15.44
C PHE A 225 9.22 -18.84 16.16
N MET A 226 9.42 -17.70 16.83
CA MET A 226 10.65 -17.45 17.58
C MET A 226 10.83 -18.42 18.75
N GLU A 227 9.75 -18.73 19.47
CA GLU A 227 9.76 -19.70 20.58
C GLU A 227 10.04 -21.13 20.09
N TYR A 228 9.43 -21.51 18.97
CA TYR A 228 9.65 -22.80 18.33
C TYR A 228 11.10 -22.95 17.88
N LEU A 229 11.63 -21.99 17.12
CA LEU A 229 13.02 -21.98 16.64
C LEU A 229 14.02 -21.97 17.80
N ALA A 230 13.76 -21.18 18.85
CA ALA A 230 14.62 -21.17 20.04
C ALA A 230 14.66 -22.54 20.74
N THR A 231 13.59 -23.31 20.65
CA THR A 231 13.53 -24.67 21.20
C THR A 231 14.33 -25.64 20.35
N GLU A 232 14.22 -25.58 19.03
CA GLU A 232 15.05 -26.39 18.11
C GLU A 232 16.54 -26.14 18.33
N VAL A 233 16.95 -24.87 18.43
CA VAL A 233 18.35 -24.50 18.71
C VAL A 233 18.85 -25.14 20.01
N ARG A 234 18.06 -25.10 21.10
CA ARG A 234 18.43 -25.72 22.39
C ARG A 234 18.59 -27.25 22.28
N GLN A 235 17.73 -27.90 21.49
CA GLN A 235 17.77 -29.34 21.29
C GLN A 235 19.00 -29.75 20.48
N GLU A 236 19.30 -29.03 19.40
CA GLU A 236 20.49 -29.27 18.56
C GLU A 236 21.78 -29.08 19.36
N MET A 237 21.88 -28.01 20.16
CA MET A 237 23.03 -27.78 21.04
C MET A 237 23.21 -28.91 22.07
N SER A 238 22.11 -29.36 22.68
CA SER A 238 22.12 -30.46 23.65
C SER A 238 22.54 -31.80 23.03
N ALA A 239 22.10 -32.07 21.79
CA ALA A 239 22.50 -33.25 21.04
C ALA A 239 23.99 -33.22 20.65
N ALA A 240 24.48 -32.06 20.20
CA ALA A 240 25.89 -31.86 19.89
C ALA A 240 26.78 -32.07 21.11
N ASP A 241 26.41 -31.55 22.29
CA ASP A 241 27.17 -31.75 23.53
C ASP A 241 27.19 -33.21 24.00
N LYS A 242 26.08 -33.94 23.84
CA LYS A 242 26.03 -35.39 24.14
C LYS A 242 26.94 -36.19 23.21
N SER A 243 26.97 -35.86 21.91
CA SER A 243 27.87 -36.51 20.95
C SER A 243 29.36 -36.29 21.27
N LYS A 244 29.74 -35.09 21.71
CA LYS A 244 31.10 -34.77 22.15
C LYS A 244 31.52 -35.50 23.43
N ARG A 245 30.57 -35.78 24.33
CA ARG A 245 30.82 -36.54 25.57
C ARG A 245 30.86 -38.04 25.36
N GLY A 246 30.17 -38.58 24.36
CA GLY A 246 30.18 -40.01 24.02
C GLY A 246 31.41 -40.48 23.22
N ASN A 247 32.21 -39.55 22.69
CA ASN A 247 33.47 -39.81 21.97
C ASN A 247 34.73 -39.59 22.85
N LYS A 248 34.57 -39.46 24.17
CA LYS A 248 35.66 -39.46 25.17
C LYS A 248 35.56 -40.71 26.03
#